data_AF-A0A1N7LI72-F1
#
_entry.id   AF-A0A1N7LI72-F1
#
_cell.length_a   1.000
_cell.length_b   1.000
_cell.length_c   1.000
_cell.angle_alpha   90.00
_cell.angle_beta   90.00
_cell.angle_gamma   90.00
#
_symmetry.space_group_name_H-M   'P 1'
#
loop_
_entity.id
_entity.type
_entity.pdbx_description
1 polymer ?
#
loop_
_entity_poly.entity_id
_entity_poly.type
_entity_poly.pdbx_seq_one_letter_code
_entity_poly.pdbx_strand_id
1 'polypeptide(L)'
;MSDEARISTREAAERLHVHARTVRKWIDAFEEYISPEVNDRGHYMLDEEGYQRLSDIQQRLQETNKSMRQIRQDLIREGKWEMELDEPPSPSQEPSRLPFGSEFPVHRLIGSLDEIGEMMETVFSRLDQLEDHVFTMFDMMEEMENKVLASQHHMLPVKTVQHMMDEIGKKQEQLKVELRNATFSHRLASATTETQQLTPRRQRRTRFLGIF
;
A
#
# COMPACT_ATOMS: atom_id res chain seq x y z
N MET A 1 10.35 -43.81 5.38
CA MET A 1 11.30 -42.74 5.73
C MET A 1 11.36 -41.78 4.56
N SER A 2 10.51 -40.78 4.59
CA SER A 2 10.68 -39.51 3.88
C SER A 2 10.14 -38.50 4.87
N ASP A 3 11.02 -37.67 5.44
CA ASP A 3 10.57 -36.46 6.12
C ASP A 3 9.99 -35.58 5.00
N GLU A 4 8.69 -35.72 4.74
CA GLU A 4 7.98 -34.90 3.77
C GLU A 4 8.11 -33.45 4.22
N ALA A 5 8.73 -32.62 3.38
CA ALA A 5 8.87 -31.20 3.61
C ALA A 5 7.46 -30.59 3.59
N ARG A 6 6.84 -30.48 4.78
CA ARG A 6 5.52 -29.91 4.93
C ARG A 6 5.61 -28.39 4.77
N ILE A 7 5.23 -27.92 3.58
CA ILE A 7 5.21 -26.49 3.24
C ILE A 7 3.98 -25.88 3.87
N SER A 8 4.18 -24.86 4.71
CA SER A 8 3.04 -24.15 5.30
C SER A 8 2.37 -23.24 4.26
N THR A 9 1.09 -22.89 4.45
CA THR A 9 0.40 -21.92 3.57
C THR A 9 1.17 -20.60 3.41
N ARG A 10 1.89 -20.18 4.46
CA ARG A 10 2.71 -18.96 4.45
C ARG A 10 3.94 -19.13 3.54
N GLU A 11 4.60 -20.28 3.65
CA GLU A 11 5.77 -20.59 2.83
C GLU A 11 5.38 -20.77 1.36
N ALA A 12 4.25 -21.42 1.08
CA ALA A 12 3.71 -21.53 -0.28
C ALA A 12 3.41 -20.14 -0.88
N ALA A 13 2.86 -19.22 -0.09
CA ALA A 13 2.57 -17.85 -0.51
C ALA A 13 3.84 -17.06 -0.87
N GLU A 14 4.88 -17.19 -0.05
CA GLU A 14 6.18 -16.57 -0.31
C GLU A 14 6.82 -17.11 -1.61
N ARG A 15 6.75 -18.42 -1.86
CA ARG A 15 7.34 -19.03 -3.06
C ARG A 15 6.55 -18.74 -4.35
N LEU A 16 5.22 -18.66 -4.28
CA LEU A 16 4.34 -18.40 -5.42
C LEU A 16 4.17 -16.89 -5.69
N HIS A 17 4.77 -16.03 -4.86
CA HIS A 17 4.63 -14.56 -4.91
C HIS A 17 3.17 -14.09 -4.90
N VAL A 18 2.33 -14.76 -4.14
CA VAL A 18 0.90 -14.42 -3.96
C VAL A 18 0.58 -14.30 -2.48
N HIS A 19 -0.53 -13.64 -2.16
CA HIS A 19 -0.90 -13.45 -0.76
C HIS A 19 -1.33 -14.77 -0.10
N ALA A 20 -1.04 -14.96 1.19
CA ALA A 20 -1.38 -16.20 1.90
C ALA A 20 -2.89 -16.49 1.91
N ARG A 21 -3.72 -15.45 1.81
CA ARG A 21 -5.18 -15.59 1.66
C ARG A 21 -5.58 -16.14 0.30
N THR A 22 -4.91 -15.71 -0.77
CA THR A 22 -5.12 -16.23 -2.13
C THR A 22 -4.76 -17.71 -2.20
N VAL A 23 -3.65 -18.11 -1.57
CA VAL A 23 -3.27 -19.53 -1.46
C VAL A 23 -4.33 -20.32 -0.70
N ARG A 24 -4.84 -19.83 0.44
CA ARG A 24 -5.96 -20.50 1.14
C ARG A 24 -7.21 -20.60 0.28
N LYS A 25 -7.59 -19.54 -0.44
CA LYS A 25 -8.74 -19.55 -1.37
C LYS A 25 -8.57 -20.63 -2.44
N TRP A 26 -7.36 -20.83 -2.95
CA TRP A 26 -7.07 -21.92 -3.88
C TRP A 26 -7.14 -23.28 -3.20
N ILE A 27 -6.57 -23.42 -2.00
CA ILE A 27 -6.68 -24.65 -1.22
C ILE A 27 -8.15 -25.00 -0.95
N ASP A 28 -8.97 -24.07 -0.50
CA ASP A 28 -10.40 -24.29 -0.22
C ASP A 28 -11.19 -24.62 -1.51
N ALA A 29 -10.84 -23.99 -2.64
CA ALA A 29 -11.52 -24.22 -3.92
C ALA A 29 -11.12 -25.53 -4.60
N PHE A 30 -9.91 -26.02 -4.32
CA PHE A 30 -9.28 -27.20 -4.91
C PHE A 30 -8.87 -28.22 -3.84
N GLU A 31 -9.58 -28.28 -2.71
CA GLU A 31 -9.21 -29.08 -1.53
C GLU A 31 -9.06 -30.56 -1.89
N GLU A 32 -10.01 -31.07 -2.67
CA GLU A 32 -10.01 -32.46 -3.18
C GLU A 32 -8.80 -32.78 -4.07
N TYR A 33 -8.32 -31.78 -4.84
CA TYR A 33 -7.19 -31.96 -5.74
C TYR A 33 -5.84 -31.72 -5.05
N ILE A 34 -5.77 -30.81 -4.08
CA ILE A 34 -4.53 -30.44 -3.39
C ILE A 34 -4.28 -31.35 -2.19
N SER A 35 -5.34 -31.93 -1.61
CA SER A 35 -5.31 -32.80 -0.43
C SER A 35 -4.49 -32.20 0.73
N PRO A 36 -4.84 -30.98 1.21
CA PRO A 36 -4.09 -30.31 2.27
C PRO A 36 -4.25 -31.02 3.62
N GLU A 37 -3.16 -31.16 4.37
CA GLU A 37 -3.23 -31.59 5.77
C GLU A 37 -3.47 -30.39 6.69
N VAL A 38 -4.32 -30.52 7.70
CA VAL A 38 -4.54 -29.47 8.70
C VAL A 38 -3.78 -29.82 9.97
N ASN A 39 -2.91 -28.92 10.42
CA ASN A 39 -2.21 -29.08 11.71
C ASN A 39 -3.15 -28.75 12.89
N ASP A 40 -2.78 -29.11 14.13
CA ASP A 40 -3.56 -28.89 15.37
C ASP A 40 -3.96 -27.41 15.61
N ARG A 41 -3.30 -26.49 14.91
CA ARG A 41 -3.52 -25.04 14.97
C ARG A 41 -4.48 -24.50 13.89
N GLY A 42 -5.01 -25.36 13.02
CA GLY A 42 -5.89 -24.96 11.91
C GLY A 42 -5.16 -24.34 10.71
N HIS A 43 -3.87 -24.64 10.54
CA HIS A 43 -3.10 -24.20 9.38
C HIS A 43 -2.96 -25.33 8.37
N TYR A 44 -3.18 -25.03 7.08
CA TYR A 44 -2.94 -25.97 5.99
C TYR A 44 -1.44 -26.18 5.80
N MET A 45 -1.05 -27.44 5.82
CA MET A 45 0.25 -27.98 5.51
C MET A 45 0.12 -28.74 4.19
N LEU A 46 1.02 -28.43 3.27
CA LEU A 46 1.03 -28.99 1.93
C LEU A 46 2.26 -29.86 1.79
N ASP A 47 2.08 -31.04 1.22
CA ASP A 47 3.20 -31.82 0.73
C ASP A 47 3.75 -31.18 -0.56
N GLU A 48 4.95 -31.59 -0.97
CA GLU A 48 5.60 -31.06 -2.18
C GLU A 48 4.72 -31.25 -3.43
N GLU A 49 3.94 -32.34 -3.49
CA GLU A 49 2.96 -32.56 -4.57
C GLU A 49 1.79 -31.57 -4.52
N GLY A 50 1.26 -31.27 -3.33
CA GLY A 50 0.20 -30.28 -3.15
C GLY A 50 0.65 -28.87 -3.54
N TYR A 51 1.92 -28.55 -3.25
CA TYR A 51 2.54 -27.31 -3.71
C TYR A 51 2.69 -27.26 -5.24
N GLN A 52 3.10 -28.36 -5.88
CA GLN A 52 3.20 -28.43 -7.34
C GLN A 52 1.82 -28.25 -8.01
N ARG A 53 0.76 -28.82 -7.42
CA ARG A 53 -0.63 -28.66 -7.88
C ARG A 53 -1.10 -27.20 -7.74
N LEU A 54 -0.72 -26.51 -6.67
CA LEU A 54 -0.98 -25.06 -6.51
C LEU A 54 -0.26 -24.22 -7.58
N SER A 55 0.99 -24.56 -7.91
CA SER A 55 1.72 -23.90 -8.98
C SER A 55 1.06 -24.11 -10.36
N ASP A 56 0.53 -25.30 -10.64
CA ASP A 56 -0.22 -25.58 -11.87
C ASP A 56 -1.51 -24.74 -11.93
N ILE A 57 -2.25 -24.65 -10.82
CA ILE A 57 -3.46 -23.81 -10.72
C ILE A 57 -3.11 -22.33 -10.96
N GLN A 58 -2.03 -21.82 -10.36
CA GLN A 58 -1.58 -20.46 -10.57
C GLN A 58 -1.26 -20.21 -12.05
N GLN A 59 -0.50 -21.11 -12.69
CA GLN A 59 -0.11 -20.96 -14.08
C GLN A 59 -1.34 -20.94 -15.00
N ARG A 60 -2.31 -21.85 -14.78
CA ARG A 60 -3.55 -21.90 -15.56
C ARG A 60 -4.41 -20.65 -15.37
N LEU A 61 -4.49 -20.12 -14.15
CA LEU A 61 -5.19 -18.86 -13.85
C LEU A 61 -4.54 -17.68 -14.61
N GLN A 62 -3.21 -17.60 -14.60
CA GLN A 62 -2.47 -16.49 -15.20
C GLN A 62 -2.41 -16.55 -16.74
N GLU A 63 -2.19 -17.72 -17.33
CA GLU A 63 -1.98 -17.85 -18.78
C GLU A 63 -3.28 -17.77 -19.58
N THR A 64 -4.42 -18.15 -18.99
CA THR A 64 -5.66 -18.34 -19.76
C THR A 64 -6.85 -17.48 -19.34
N ASN A 65 -6.72 -16.61 -18.30
CA ASN A 65 -7.84 -15.84 -17.71
C ASN A 65 -9.10 -16.71 -17.47
N LYS A 66 -8.91 -18.01 -17.23
CA LYS A 66 -10.00 -18.94 -16.97
C LYS A 66 -10.49 -18.74 -15.55
N SER A 67 -11.79 -18.85 -15.35
CA SER A 67 -12.33 -18.78 -14.00
C SER A 67 -11.96 -20.04 -13.21
N MET A 68 -11.94 -19.93 -11.87
CA MET A 68 -11.61 -21.07 -10.99
C MET A 68 -12.54 -22.27 -11.26
N ARG A 69 -13.80 -22.03 -11.65
CA ARG A 69 -14.78 -23.05 -12.05
C ARG A 69 -14.40 -23.73 -13.37
N GLN A 70 -13.90 -22.97 -14.35
CA GLN A 70 -13.43 -23.54 -15.62
C GLN A 70 -12.18 -24.41 -15.42
N ILE A 71 -11.26 -23.99 -14.54
CA ILE A 71 -10.08 -24.79 -14.18
C ILE A 71 -10.49 -26.06 -13.44
N ARG A 72 -11.45 -25.98 -12.51
CA ARG A 72 -12.05 -27.15 -11.85
C ARG A 72 -12.68 -28.11 -12.86
N GLN A 73 -13.45 -27.59 -13.82
CA GLN A 73 -14.06 -28.41 -14.87
C GLN A 73 -13.04 -29.02 -15.84
N ASP A 74 -11.96 -28.31 -16.16
CA ASP A 74 -10.85 -28.82 -16.97
C ASP A 74 -10.08 -29.91 -16.23
N LEU A 75 -9.85 -29.77 -14.91
CA LEU A 75 -9.22 -30.80 -14.08
C LEU A 75 -10.09 -32.06 -13.95
N ILE A 76 -11.42 -31.92 -13.88
CA ILE A 76 -12.39 -33.02 -13.94
C ILE A 76 -12.36 -33.69 -15.32
N ARG A 77 -12.30 -32.90 -16.40
CA ARG A 77 -12.24 -33.41 -17.77
C ARG A 77 -10.91 -34.13 -18.08
N GLU A 78 -9.80 -33.68 -17.48
CA GLU A 78 -8.47 -34.29 -17.59
C GLU A 78 -8.33 -35.58 -16.77
N GLY A 79 -9.35 -35.99 -16.01
CA GLY A 79 -9.32 -37.21 -15.18
C GLY A 79 -8.40 -37.13 -13.97
N LYS A 80 -7.95 -35.92 -13.61
CA LYS A 80 -7.13 -35.65 -12.40
C LYS A 80 -7.98 -35.31 -11.18
N TRP A 81 -9.28 -35.12 -11.39
CA TRP A 81 -10.28 -34.89 -10.38
C TRP A 81 -11.35 -35.96 -10.56
N GLU A 82 -11.26 -37.04 -9.78
CA GLU A 82 -12.36 -37.99 -9.65
C GLU A 82 -13.44 -37.28 -8.84
N MET A 83 -14.47 -36.81 -9.54
CA MET A 83 -15.75 -36.59 -8.91
C MET A 83 -16.14 -37.97 -8.35
N GLU A 84 -16.23 -38.12 -7.03
CA GLU A 84 -17.04 -39.18 -6.44
C GLU A 84 -18.45 -39.00 -7.03
N LEU A 85 -18.70 -39.63 -8.17
CA LEU A 85 -20.02 -40.09 -8.49
C LEU A 85 -20.34 -41.03 -7.35
N ASP A 86 -21.27 -40.59 -6.49
CA ASP A 86 -22.05 -41.45 -5.62
C ASP A 86 -22.17 -42.83 -6.26
N GLU A 87 -21.57 -43.80 -5.58
CA GLU A 87 -21.60 -45.21 -5.89
C GLU A 87 -23.02 -45.57 -6.37
N PRO A 88 -23.22 -46.07 -7.61
CA PRO A 88 -24.55 -46.51 -8.00
C PRO A 88 -24.94 -47.65 -7.05
N PRO A 89 -26.03 -47.53 -6.26
CA PRO A 89 -26.49 -48.65 -5.47
C PRO A 89 -26.82 -49.79 -6.43
N SER A 90 -26.30 -50.95 -6.07
CA SER A 90 -26.37 -52.22 -6.78
C SER A 90 -27.75 -52.47 -7.41
N PRO A 91 -27.86 -53.04 -8.63
CA PRO A 91 -29.14 -53.26 -9.27
C PRO A 91 -29.82 -54.45 -8.60
N SER A 92 -30.72 -54.17 -7.66
CA SER A 92 -31.64 -55.15 -7.11
C SER A 92 -32.98 -54.48 -6.85
N GLN A 93 -33.97 -54.90 -7.66
CA GLN A 93 -35.43 -54.83 -7.44
C GLN A 93 -36.23 -53.65 -8.01
N GLU A 94 -36.91 -54.00 -9.12
CA GLU A 94 -38.30 -53.73 -9.55
C GLU A 94 -38.86 -52.29 -9.71
N PRO A 95 -39.61 -52.04 -10.82
CA PRO A 95 -40.09 -50.72 -11.19
C PRO A 95 -41.40 -50.36 -10.49
N SER A 96 -41.33 -49.50 -9.48
CA SER A 96 -42.52 -48.82 -8.96
C SER A 96 -42.88 -47.63 -9.86
N ARG A 97 -43.94 -47.81 -10.64
CA ARG A 97 -44.61 -46.75 -11.42
C ARG A 97 -45.10 -45.65 -10.47
N LEU A 98 -44.63 -44.41 -10.65
CA LEU A 98 -45.34 -43.23 -10.17
C LEU A 98 -46.21 -42.67 -11.31
N PRO A 99 -47.53 -42.51 -11.08
CA PRO A 99 -48.41 -41.75 -11.95
C PRO A 99 -48.44 -40.29 -11.50
N PHE A 100 -48.82 -39.40 -12.41
CA PHE A 100 -49.01 -37.94 -12.30
C PHE A 100 -47.88 -37.08 -12.85
N GLY A 101 -48.23 -36.44 -13.96
CA GLY A 101 -47.37 -35.54 -14.71
C GLY A 101 -47.05 -34.26 -13.97
N SER A 102 -45.80 -33.86 -14.10
CA SER A 102 -45.39 -32.48 -14.01
C SER A 102 -44.16 -32.31 -14.89
N GLU A 103 -44.40 -32.20 -16.20
CA GLU A 103 -43.43 -31.62 -17.14
C GLU A 103 -43.32 -30.11 -16.83
N PHE A 104 -42.78 -29.76 -15.66
CA PHE A 104 -42.24 -28.43 -15.45
C PHE A 104 -40.86 -28.41 -16.11
N PRO A 105 -40.54 -27.38 -16.90
CA PRO A 105 -39.33 -27.38 -17.72
C PRO A 105 -38.12 -27.22 -16.80
N VAL A 106 -37.53 -28.33 -16.39
CA VAL A 106 -36.26 -28.39 -15.65
C VAL A 106 -35.19 -27.59 -16.40
N HIS A 107 -35.23 -27.58 -17.74
CA HIS A 107 -34.39 -26.74 -18.59
C HIS A 107 -34.54 -25.22 -18.37
N ARG A 108 -35.72 -24.74 -17.97
CA ARG A 108 -35.94 -23.30 -17.69
C ARG A 108 -35.39 -22.90 -16.33
N LEU A 109 -35.43 -23.82 -15.35
CA LEU A 109 -34.78 -23.63 -14.04
C LEU A 109 -33.26 -23.72 -14.16
N ILE A 110 -32.73 -24.66 -14.95
CA ILE A 110 -31.30 -24.79 -15.25
C ILE A 110 -30.78 -23.54 -15.96
N GLY A 111 -31.49 -23.02 -16.97
CA GLY A 111 -31.11 -21.76 -17.64
C GLY A 111 -31.12 -20.56 -16.69
N SER A 112 -32.10 -20.46 -15.79
CA SER A 112 -32.13 -19.39 -14.77
C SER A 112 -31.04 -19.54 -13.72
N LEU A 113 -30.64 -20.76 -13.36
CA LEU A 113 -29.56 -21.03 -12.42
C LEU A 113 -28.19 -20.70 -13.01
N ASP A 114 -28.01 -20.95 -14.31
CA ASP A 114 -26.78 -20.60 -15.02
C ASP A 114 -26.64 -19.08 -15.16
N GLU A 115 -27.73 -18.39 -15.49
CA GLU A 115 -27.79 -16.93 -15.58
C GLU A 115 -27.60 -16.23 -14.21
N ILE A 116 -28.16 -16.82 -13.14
CA ILE A 116 -27.88 -16.39 -11.76
C ILE A 116 -26.42 -16.69 -11.39
N GLY A 117 -25.87 -17.81 -11.86
CA GLY A 117 -24.47 -18.19 -11.66
C GLY A 117 -23.50 -17.19 -12.28
N GLU A 118 -23.73 -16.78 -13.53
CA GLU A 118 -22.94 -15.74 -14.22
C GLU A 118 -23.04 -14.38 -13.50
N MET A 119 -24.22 -14.04 -13.00
CA MET A 119 -24.42 -12.81 -12.24
C MET A 119 -23.68 -12.85 -10.90
N MET A 120 -23.72 -13.97 -10.18
CA MET A 120 -22.96 -14.17 -8.94
C MET A 120 -21.45 -14.14 -9.22
N GLU A 121 -20.97 -14.74 -10.30
CA GLU A 121 -19.55 -14.71 -10.70
C GLU A 121 -19.08 -13.29 -11.03
N THR A 122 -19.92 -12.49 -11.68
CA THR A 122 -19.67 -11.06 -11.89
C THR A 122 -19.58 -10.30 -10.57
N VAL A 123 -20.47 -10.60 -9.61
CA VAL A 123 -20.45 -9.99 -8.27
C VAL A 123 -19.19 -10.42 -7.51
N PHE A 124 -18.80 -11.69 -7.55
CA PHE A 124 -17.57 -12.18 -6.95
C PHE A 124 -16.34 -11.52 -7.56
N SER A 125 -16.29 -11.37 -8.89
CA SER A 125 -15.18 -10.70 -9.58
C SER A 125 -15.08 -9.23 -9.18
N ARG A 126 -16.22 -8.54 -9.01
CA ARG A 126 -16.26 -7.16 -8.50
C ARG A 126 -15.84 -7.06 -7.04
N LEU A 127 -16.21 -8.05 -6.22
CA LEU A 127 -15.77 -8.11 -4.82
C LEU A 127 -14.27 -8.38 -4.72
N ASP A 128 -13.70 -9.23 -5.58
CA ASP A 128 -12.26 -9.49 -5.68
C ASP A 128 -11.50 -8.21 -6.05
N GLN A 129 -11.99 -7.46 -7.05
CA GLN A 129 -11.41 -6.16 -7.43
C GLN A 129 -11.52 -5.12 -6.30
N LEU A 130 -12.60 -5.15 -5.53
CA LEU A 130 -12.75 -4.29 -4.35
C LEU A 130 -11.79 -4.70 -3.23
N GLU A 131 -11.59 -6.00 -3.01
CA GLU A 131 -10.64 -6.55 -2.05
C GLU A 131 -9.21 -6.12 -2.40
N ASP A 132 -8.78 -6.32 -3.66
CA ASP A 132 -7.47 -5.88 -4.16
C ASP A 132 -7.28 -4.37 -4.05
N HIS A 133 -8.32 -3.58 -4.34
CA HIS A 133 -8.27 -2.13 -4.19
C HIS A 133 -8.12 -1.71 -2.72
N VAL A 134 -8.81 -2.39 -1.80
CA VAL A 134 -8.68 -2.15 -0.35
C VAL A 134 -7.29 -2.52 0.14
N PHE A 135 -6.71 -3.64 -0.31
CA PHE A 135 -5.33 -4.02 0.02
C PHE A 135 -4.31 -3.00 -0.51
N THR A 136 -4.47 -2.56 -1.76
CA THR A 136 -3.62 -1.51 -2.33
C THR A 136 -3.70 -0.23 -1.50
N MET A 137 -4.90 0.14 -1.01
CA MET A 137 -5.06 1.29 -0.12
C MET A 137 -4.35 1.09 1.23
N PHE A 138 -4.37 -0.11 1.79
CA PHE A 138 -3.63 -0.41 3.02
C PHE A 138 -2.12 -0.31 2.82
N ASP A 139 -1.58 -0.87 1.73
CA ASP A 139 -0.14 -0.76 1.40
C ASP A 139 0.27 0.70 1.19
N MET A 140 -0.57 1.49 0.48
CA MET A 140 -0.34 2.92 0.32
C MET A 140 -0.40 3.69 1.65
N MET A 141 -1.31 3.32 2.54
CA MET A 141 -1.41 3.92 3.87
C MET A 141 -0.22 3.55 4.75
N GLU A 142 0.25 2.31 4.71
CA GLU A 142 1.46 1.86 5.43
C GLU A 142 2.71 2.56 4.87
N GLU A 143 2.82 2.71 3.55
CA GLU A 143 3.91 3.47 2.93
C GLU A 143 3.84 4.96 3.34
N MET A 144 2.65 5.55 3.40
CA MET A 144 2.45 6.91 3.87
C MET A 144 2.79 7.04 5.37
N GLU A 145 2.37 6.10 6.21
CA GLU A 145 2.69 6.06 7.63
C GLU A 145 4.20 5.95 7.84
N ASN A 146 4.86 5.05 7.13
CA ASN A 146 6.31 4.90 7.16
C ASN A 146 7.02 6.17 6.67
N LYS A 147 6.52 6.84 5.62
CA LYS A 147 7.04 8.14 5.16
C LYS A 147 6.79 9.24 6.19
N VAL A 148 5.66 9.25 6.88
CA VAL A 148 5.32 10.22 7.93
C VAL A 148 6.16 9.99 9.19
N LEU A 149 6.40 8.75 9.59
CA LEU A 149 7.31 8.38 10.68
C LEU A 149 8.77 8.72 10.33
N ALA A 150 9.20 8.42 9.10
CA ALA A 150 10.50 8.83 8.59
C ALA A 150 10.62 10.37 8.50
N SER A 151 9.52 11.06 8.15
CA SER A 151 9.45 12.52 8.13
C SER A 151 9.32 13.14 9.53
N GLN A 152 8.81 12.40 10.53
CA GLN A 152 8.86 12.80 11.94
C GLN A 152 10.30 12.86 12.45
N HIS A 153 11.20 12.01 11.94
CA HIS A 153 12.65 12.18 12.16
C HIS A 153 13.22 13.42 11.46
N HIS A 154 12.49 14.04 10.53
CA HIS A 154 12.85 15.28 9.83
C HIS A 154 12.10 16.52 10.35
N MET A 155 11.17 16.38 11.29
CA MET A 155 10.74 17.52 12.10
C MET A 155 11.92 17.88 13.01
N LEU A 156 12.57 19.00 12.70
CA LEU A 156 13.59 19.59 13.57
C LEU A 156 13.05 19.55 15.01
N PRO A 157 13.74 18.90 15.95
CA PRO A 157 13.28 18.82 17.32
C PRO A 157 12.87 20.21 17.80
N VAL A 158 11.78 20.31 18.58
CA VAL A 158 11.30 21.61 19.11
C VAL A 158 12.46 22.40 19.77
N LYS A 159 13.41 21.70 20.39
CA LYS A 159 14.66 22.28 20.91
C LYS A 159 15.54 22.94 19.85
N THR A 160 15.68 22.34 18.67
CA THR A 160 16.43 22.88 17.54
C THR A 160 15.75 24.13 16.98
N VAL A 161 14.42 24.12 16.85
CA VAL A 161 13.65 25.30 16.41
C VAL A 161 13.76 26.43 17.44
N GLN A 162 13.64 26.11 18.73
CA GLN A 162 13.82 27.07 19.83
C GLN A 162 15.24 27.67 19.81
N HIS A 163 16.26 26.83 19.64
CA HIS A 163 17.66 27.27 19.51
C HIS A 163 17.86 28.20 18.31
N MET A 164 17.29 27.85 17.15
CA MET A 164 17.36 28.72 15.97
C MET A 164 16.64 30.05 16.20
N MET A 165 15.49 30.07 16.88
CA MET A 165 14.81 31.31 17.27
C MET A 165 15.67 32.17 18.20
N ASP A 166 16.33 31.57 19.19
CA ASP A 166 17.23 32.28 20.11
C ASP A 166 18.46 32.85 19.38
N GLU A 167 19.03 32.10 18.43
CA GLU A 167 20.14 32.58 17.59
C GLU A 167 19.72 33.74 16.69
N ILE A 168 18.53 33.68 16.09
CA ILE A 168 17.96 34.78 15.31
C ILE A 168 17.80 36.02 16.19
N GLY A 169 17.26 35.86 17.40
CA GLY A 169 17.12 36.96 18.37
C GLY A 169 18.46 37.60 18.74
N LYS A 170 19.48 36.77 19.02
CA LYS A 170 20.85 37.25 19.31
C LYS A 170 21.46 38.01 18.14
N LYS A 171 21.32 37.49 16.92
CA LYS A 171 21.84 38.16 15.71
C LYS A 171 21.10 39.47 15.43
N GLN A 172 19.80 39.53 15.67
CA GLN A 172 19.03 40.77 15.53
C GLN A 172 19.53 41.83 16.52
N GLU A 173 19.81 41.45 17.77
CA GLU A 173 20.35 42.37 18.77
C GLU A 173 21.78 42.81 18.43
N GLN A 174 22.62 41.89 17.95
CA GLN A 174 23.95 42.22 17.44
C GLN A 174 23.88 43.23 16.30
N LEU A 175 23.02 43.00 15.31
CA LEU A 175 22.83 43.92 14.19
C LEU A 175 22.36 45.31 14.63
N LYS A 176 21.48 45.41 15.64
CA LYS A 176 21.09 46.72 16.19
C LYS A 176 22.26 47.46 16.81
N VAL A 177 23.13 46.76 17.55
CA VAL A 177 24.33 47.35 18.15
C VAL A 177 25.29 47.82 17.05
N GLU A 178 25.53 46.99 16.04
CA GLU A 178 26.37 47.34 14.89
C GLU A 178 25.80 48.54 14.13
N LEU A 179 24.49 48.61 13.91
CA LEU A 179 23.83 49.72 13.23
C LEU A 179 23.91 51.02 14.06
N ARG A 180 23.76 50.93 15.38
CA ARG A 180 23.99 52.06 16.30
C ARG A 180 25.43 52.54 16.23
N ASN A 181 26.39 51.62 16.26
CA ASN A 181 27.82 51.93 16.19
C ASN A 181 28.19 52.55 14.84
N ALA A 182 27.70 51.99 13.73
CA ALA A 182 27.90 52.55 12.39
C ALA A 182 27.28 53.95 12.28
N THR A 183 26.07 54.15 12.82
CA THR A 183 25.42 55.47 12.86
C THR A 183 26.23 56.47 13.68
N PHE A 184 26.74 56.04 14.84
CA PHE A 184 27.58 56.88 15.70
C PHE A 184 28.90 57.24 15.01
N SER A 185 29.59 56.28 14.42
CA SER A 185 30.80 56.49 13.63
C SER A 185 30.55 57.42 12.44
N HIS A 186 29.42 57.28 11.75
CA HIS A 186 29.03 58.17 10.67
C HIS A 186 28.78 59.61 11.15
N ARG A 187 28.10 59.77 12.30
CA ARG A 187 27.91 61.09 12.94
C ARG A 187 29.22 61.73 13.40
N LEU A 188 30.13 60.94 13.97
CA LEU A 188 31.46 61.40 14.35
C LEU A 188 32.27 61.82 13.12
N ALA A 189 32.32 60.99 12.09
CA ALA A 189 33.03 61.29 10.85
C ALA A 189 32.50 62.58 10.21
N SER A 190 31.17 62.72 10.08
CA SER A 190 30.52 63.93 9.54
C SER A 190 30.78 65.17 10.39
N ALA A 191 30.71 65.07 11.72
CA ALA A 191 31.03 66.19 12.62
C ALA A 191 32.52 66.60 12.52
N THR A 192 33.43 65.63 12.40
CA THR A 192 34.87 65.93 12.23
C THR A 192 35.19 66.57 10.88
N THR A 193 34.50 66.18 9.80
CA THR A 193 34.65 66.82 8.48
C THR A 193 34.15 68.26 8.46
N GLU A 194 33.11 68.62 9.23
CA GLU A 194 32.66 70.02 9.34
C GLU A 194 33.62 70.89 10.16
N THR A 195 34.23 70.37 11.23
CA THR A 195 35.16 71.15 12.06
C THR A 195 36.54 71.41 11.42
N GLN A 196 36.89 70.76 10.32
CA GLN A 196 38.21 70.94 9.67
C GLN A 196 38.24 72.03 8.58
N GLN A 197 37.13 72.75 8.33
CA GLN A 197 37.07 73.84 7.34
C GLN A 197 36.98 75.27 7.90
N LEU A 198 37.17 75.48 9.21
CA LEU A 198 37.17 76.82 9.79
C LEU A 198 38.55 77.20 10.33
N THR A 199 39.46 77.52 9.41
CA THR A 199 40.63 78.35 9.74
C THR A 199 40.14 79.80 9.94
N PRO A 200 40.49 80.49 11.04
CA PRO A 200 40.04 81.86 11.26
C PRO A 200 40.92 82.82 10.44
N ARG A 201 40.46 83.17 9.24
CA ARG A 201 41.10 84.19 8.40
C ARG A 201 40.81 85.59 8.96
N ARG A 202 41.70 86.08 9.83
CA ARG A 202 41.80 87.50 10.23
C ARG A 202 41.87 88.40 8.98
N GLN A 203 40.78 89.07 8.63
CA GLN A 203 40.83 90.22 7.70
C GLN A 203 40.78 91.51 8.52
N ARG A 204 41.95 92.15 8.70
CA ARG A 204 42.03 93.58 9.02
C ARG A 204 41.64 94.36 7.76
N ARG A 205 40.50 95.03 7.76
CA ARG A 205 40.19 96.10 6.81
C ARG A 205 40.36 97.45 7.50
N THR A 206 41.45 98.12 7.17
CA THR A 206 41.69 99.55 7.34
C THR A 206 40.91 100.33 6.27
N ARG A 207 40.53 101.58 6.62
CA ARG A 207 40.01 102.73 5.82
C ARG A 207 38.58 103.12 6.22
N PHE A 208 38.21 104.35 6.60
CA PHE A 208 38.84 105.68 6.61
C PHE A 208 38.23 106.49 7.76
N LEU A 209 39.03 107.29 8.48
CA LEU A 209 38.55 108.50 9.14
C LEU A 209 38.50 109.59 8.06
N GLY A 210 37.32 110.15 7.81
CA GLY A 210 37.17 111.45 7.18
C GLY A 210 36.75 112.45 8.25
N ILE A 211 37.70 113.25 8.75
CA ILE A 211 37.50 114.53 9.41
C ILE A 211 38.73 115.40 9.08
N PHE A 212 38.47 116.52 8.40
CA PHE A 212 39.33 117.62 7.90
C PHE A 212 40.26 117.35 6.71
#